data_AF-R7YUM3-F1
#
_entry.id   AF-R7YUM3-F1
#
_cell.length_a   1.000
_cell.length_b   1.000
_cell.length_c   1.000
_cell.angle_alpha   90.00
_cell.angle_beta   90.00
_cell.angle_gamma   90.00
#
_symmetry.space_group_name_H-M   'P 1'
#
loop_
_entity.id
_entity.type
_entity.pdbx_description
1 polymer ?
#
loop_
_entity_poly.entity_id
_entity_poly.type
_entity_poly.pdbx_seq_one_letter_code
_entity_poly.pdbx_strand_id
1 'polypeptide(L)'
;MAGVGQRRAHKITPKLTTRIADIIRDLQARLPPRSATKLDPANAFLSTLIRKNTVFLGTIFLGAFAIQMGFDTAADRIWDTINRGRQWKDIKKRYIEHDDDE
;
A
#
# COMPACT_ATOMS: atom_id res chain seq x y z
N MET A 1 -8.97 -81.33 0.67
CA MET A 1 -8.98 -80.54 1.92
C MET A 1 -7.69 -79.73 2.01
N ALA A 2 -7.82 -78.44 2.36
CA ALA A 2 -6.87 -77.45 2.91
C ALA A 2 -5.38 -77.48 2.47
N GLY A 3 -4.72 -76.38 2.12
CA GLY A 3 -5.07 -74.98 2.32
C GLY A 3 -4.05 -74.06 1.62
N VAL A 4 -4.57 -72.94 1.15
CA VAL A 4 -3.84 -71.87 0.47
C VAL A 4 -2.89 -71.16 1.45
N GLY A 5 -1.62 -71.04 1.07
CA GLY A 5 -0.57 -70.44 1.87
C GLY A 5 -0.80 -68.95 2.15
N GLN A 6 -1.06 -68.62 3.40
CA GLN A 6 -1.12 -67.25 3.92
C GLN A 6 0.31 -66.73 4.12
N ARG A 7 0.83 -65.96 3.15
CA ARG A 7 2.08 -65.20 3.34
C ARG A 7 1.81 -64.09 4.36
N ARG A 8 2.25 -64.28 5.61
CA ARG A 8 2.22 -63.25 6.66
C ARG A 8 3.09 -62.07 6.23
N ALA A 9 2.45 -60.96 5.87
CA ALA A 9 3.13 -59.67 5.75
C ALA A 9 3.66 -59.29 7.14
N HIS A 10 4.98 -59.29 7.30
CA HIS A 10 5.62 -58.82 8.52
C HIS A 10 5.44 -57.29 8.58
N LYS A 11 4.61 -56.82 9.50
CA LYS A 11 4.41 -55.38 9.74
C LYS A 11 5.70 -54.81 10.35
N ILE A 12 6.58 -54.30 9.50
CA ILE A 12 7.73 -53.50 9.91
C ILE A 12 7.15 -52.22 10.52
N THR A 13 7.32 -52.05 11.82
CA THR A 13 6.94 -50.81 12.50
C THR A 13 7.77 -49.66 11.93
N PRO A 14 7.14 -48.58 11.46
CA PRO A 14 7.87 -47.48 10.84
C PRO A 14 8.77 -46.79 11.87
N LYS A 15 10.01 -46.48 11.47
CA LYS A 15 10.96 -45.74 12.31
C LYS A 15 10.36 -44.39 12.72
N LEU A 16 10.75 -43.89 13.91
CA LEU A 16 10.29 -42.61 14.47
C LEU A 16 10.42 -41.45 13.47
N THR A 17 11.44 -41.47 12.62
CA THR A 17 11.66 -40.50 11.54
C THR A 17 10.51 -40.44 10.54
N THR A 18 9.97 -41.59 10.17
CA THR A 18 8.79 -41.71 9.29
C THR A 18 7.56 -41.14 9.98
N ARG A 19 7.37 -41.45 11.26
CA ARG A 19 6.24 -40.95 12.05
C ARG A 19 6.26 -39.44 12.22
N ILE A 20 7.43 -38.85 12.47
CA ILE A 20 7.58 -37.38 12.53
C ILE A 20 7.34 -36.75 11.16
N ALA A 21 7.86 -37.34 10.09
CA ALA A 21 7.62 -36.84 8.73
C ALA A 21 6.14 -36.93 8.34
N ASP A 22 5.43 -37.98 8.78
CA ASP A 22 3.99 -38.13 8.59
C ASP A 22 3.21 -37.08 9.40
N ILE A 23 3.60 -36.81 10.65
CA ILE A 23 3.00 -35.76 11.49
C ILE A 23 3.23 -34.38 10.88
N ILE A 24 4.42 -34.08 10.35
CA ILE A 24 4.71 -32.80 9.70
C ILE A 24 3.89 -32.67 8.41
N ARG A 25 3.79 -33.74 7.60
CA ARG A 25 2.95 -33.75 6.39
C ARG A 25 1.46 -33.60 6.71
N ASP A 26 0.98 -34.27 7.75
CA ASP A 26 -0.39 -34.15 8.24
C ASP A 26 -0.67 -32.74 8.80
N LEU A 27 0.26 -32.20 9.59
CA LEU A 27 0.18 -30.83 10.10
C LEU A 27 0.17 -29.81 8.96
N GLN A 28 1.03 -29.99 7.95
CA GLN A 28 1.06 -29.15 6.75
C GLN A 28 -0.22 -29.25 5.91
N ALA A 29 -0.87 -30.43 5.88
CA ALA A 29 -2.15 -30.63 5.20
C ALA A 29 -3.35 -30.06 6.00
N ARG A 30 -3.20 -29.96 7.32
CA ARG A 30 -4.24 -29.49 8.25
C ARG A 30 -4.19 -27.99 8.52
N LEU A 31 -3.05 -27.35 8.25
CA LEU A 31 -2.98 -25.91 8.12
C LEU A 31 -3.65 -25.51 6.80
N PRO A 32 -4.54 -24.49 6.77
CA PRO A 32 -5.02 -23.97 5.51
C PRO A 32 -3.81 -23.61 4.64
N PRO A 33 -3.83 -23.86 3.31
CA PRO A 33 -2.76 -23.39 2.44
C PRO A 33 -2.60 -21.92 2.74
N ARG A 34 -1.38 -21.50 3.14
CA ARG A 34 -1.03 -20.12 3.53
C ARG A 34 -1.85 -19.21 2.66
N SER A 35 -2.93 -18.68 3.23
CA SER A 35 -4.02 -18.12 2.44
C SER A 35 -3.35 -17.08 1.56
N ALA A 36 -3.42 -17.29 0.24
CA ALA A 36 -2.97 -16.30 -0.70
C ALA A 36 -3.76 -15.05 -0.34
N THR A 37 -3.12 -14.15 0.41
CA THR A 37 -3.73 -12.93 0.90
C THR A 37 -4.27 -12.27 -0.35
N LYS A 38 -5.59 -12.24 -0.48
CA LYS A 38 -6.29 -11.54 -1.54
C LYS A 38 -5.61 -10.19 -1.61
N LEU A 39 -4.87 -9.92 -2.69
CA LEU A 39 -4.08 -8.71 -2.82
C LEU A 39 -5.10 -7.57 -2.83
N ASP A 40 -5.35 -6.99 -1.68
CA ASP A 40 -6.11 -5.76 -1.58
C ASP A 40 -5.26 -4.73 -2.31
N PRO A 41 -5.70 -4.23 -3.47
CA PRO A 41 -4.88 -3.36 -4.30
C PRO A 41 -4.46 -2.09 -3.53
N ALA A 42 -5.26 -1.63 -2.56
CA ALA A 42 -4.90 -0.54 -1.67
C ALA A 42 -3.71 -0.92 -0.77
N ASN A 43 -3.74 -2.12 -0.17
CA ASN A 43 -2.64 -2.62 0.68
C ASN A 43 -1.38 -2.90 -0.14
N ALA A 44 -1.51 -3.35 -1.40
CA ALA A 44 -0.39 -3.55 -2.30
C ALA A 44 0.29 -2.22 -2.68
N PHE A 45 -0.49 -1.17 -2.96
CA PHE A 45 0.02 0.16 -3.25
C PHE A 45 0.69 0.79 -2.02
N LEU A 46 0.01 0.81 -0.87
CA LEU A 46 0.54 1.37 0.38
C LEU A 46 1.80 0.66 0.85
N SER A 47 1.85 -0.68 0.77
CA SER A 47 3.05 -1.43 1.12
C SER A 47 4.23 -1.14 0.20
N THR A 48 3.99 -0.77 -1.07
CA THR A 48 5.05 -0.36 -1.99
C THR A 48 5.63 1.00 -1.62
N LEU A 49 4.79 1.95 -1.19
CA LEU A 49 5.22 3.30 -0.82
C LEU A 49 5.83 3.39 0.58
N ILE A 50 5.28 2.67 1.56
CA ILE A 50 5.59 2.89 2.98
C ILE A 50 6.64 1.90 3.51
N ARG A 51 6.77 0.70 2.94
CA ARG A 51 7.59 -0.37 3.54
C ARG A 51 9.10 -0.18 3.41
N LYS A 52 9.56 0.60 2.43
CA LYS A 52 10.99 0.87 2.20
C LYS A 52 11.30 2.30 2.61
N ASN A 53 12.16 2.51 3.60
CA ASN A 53 12.50 3.84 4.12
C ASN A 53 12.88 4.86 3.03
N THR A 54 13.69 4.45 2.04
CA THR A 54 14.08 5.32 0.92
C THR A 54 12.90 5.69 0.03
N VAL A 55 12.01 4.73 -0.27
CA VAL A 55 10.81 4.98 -1.08
C VAL A 55 9.83 5.87 -0.33
N PHE A 56 9.67 5.64 0.97
CA PHE A 56 8.82 6.44 1.83
C PHE A 56 9.28 7.91 1.86
N LEU A 57 10.57 8.14 2.11
CA LEU A 57 11.13 9.50 2.12
C LEU A 57 11.01 10.18 0.75
N GLY A 58 11.31 9.46 -0.34
CA GLY A 58 11.14 9.98 -1.70
C GLY A 58 9.68 10.32 -2.03
N THR A 59 8.73 9.50 -1.56
CA THR A 59 7.29 9.74 -1.74
C THR A 59 6.85 10.99 -0.99
N ILE A 60 7.34 11.20 0.24
CA ILE A 60 7.04 12.41 1.02
C ILE A 60 7.57 13.65 0.31
N PHE A 61 8.83 13.65 -0.14
CA PHE A 61 9.39 14.82 -0.82
C PHE A 61 8.66 15.13 -2.13
N LEU A 62 8.44 14.11 -2.97
CA LEU A 62 7.70 14.30 -4.21
C LEU A 62 6.28 14.78 -3.96
N GLY A 63 5.59 14.18 -2.98
CA GLY A 63 4.26 14.58 -2.57
C GLY A 63 4.22 16.02 -2.05
N ALA A 64 5.21 16.42 -1.25
CA ALA A 64 5.32 17.78 -0.73
C ALA A 64 5.45 18.82 -1.86
N PHE A 65 6.33 18.60 -2.84
CA PHE A 65 6.47 19.51 -3.99
C PHE A 65 5.20 19.56 -4.85
N ALA A 66 4.59 18.41 -5.13
CA ALA A 66 3.37 18.35 -5.92
C ALA A 66 2.21 19.07 -5.22
N ILE A 67 2.05 18.84 -3.91
CA ILE A 67 1.03 19.52 -3.11
C ILE A 67 1.32 21.00 -3.01
N GLN A 68 2.57 21.42 -2.74
CA GLN A 68 2.95 22.83 -2.68
C GLN A 68 2.53 23.58 -3.95
N MET A 69 2.94 23.08 -5.12
CA MET A 69 2.63 23.73 -6.40
C MET A 69 1.12 23.83 -6.66
N GLY A 70 0.39 22.76 -6.36
CA GLY A 70 -1.07 22.74 -6.52
C GLY A 70 -1.79 23.62 -5.48
N PHE A 71 -1.35 23.57 -4.23
CA PHE A 71 -1.95 24.27 -3.10
C PHE A 71 -1.78 25.78 -3.23
N ASP A 72 -0.59 26.27 -3.54
CA ASP A 72 -0.33 27.71 -3.71
C ASP A 72 -1.27 28.28 -4.78
N THR A 73 -1.31 27.63 -5.96
CA THR A 73 -2.18 28.06 -7.07
C THR A 73 -3.67 27.99 -6.70
N ALA A 74 -4.10 26.94 -6.01
CA ALA A 74 -5.50 26.76 -5.65
C ALA A 74 -5.93 27.74 -4.56
N ALA A 75 -5.11 27.92 -3.53
CA ALA A 75 -5.36 28.82 -2.43
C ALA A 75 -5.44 30.27 -2.90
N ASP A 76 -4.50 30.70 -3.76
CA ASP A 76 -4.53 32.04 -4.36
C ASP A 76 -5.83 32.25 -5.16
N ARG A 77 -6.23 31.29 -6.00
CA ARG A 77 -7.49 31.40 -6.77
C ARG A 77 -8.73 31.49 -5.88
N ILE A 78 -8.78 30.69 -4.82
CA ILE A 78 -9.88 30.74 -3.85
C ILE A 78 -9.92 32.11 -3.18
N TRP A 79 -8.77 32.59 -2.71
CA TRP A 79 -8.64 33.89 -2.07
C TRP A 79 -9.06 35.04 -3.01
N ASP A 80 -8.60 34.98 -4.24
CA ASP A 80 -8.87 35.98 -5.28
C ASP A 80 -10.35 36.08 -5.62
N THR A 81 -11.01 34.92 -5.67
CA THR A 81 -12.44 34.82 -5.96
C THR A 81 -13.26 35.42 -4.83
N ILE A 82 -12.90 35.11 -3.58
CA ILE A 82 -13.61 35.59 -2.39
C ILE A 82 -13.40 37.10 -2.18
N ASN A 83 -12.20 37.61 -2.48
CA ASN A 83 -11.84 39.01 -2.22
C ASN A 83 -11.88 39.90 -3.47
N ARG A 84 -12.60 39.48 -4.51
CA ARG A 84 -12.68 40.23 -5.77
C ARG A 84 -13.18 41.66 -5.54
N GLY A 85 -12.51 42.62 -6.15
CA GLY A 85 -12.83 44.05 -6.05
C GLY A 85 -12.28 44.75 -4.80
N ARG A 86 -11.71 43.99 -3.85
CA ARG A 86 -11.09 44.53 -2.63
C ARG A 86 -9.57 44.36 -2.61
N GLN A 87 -9.02 43.62 -3.56
CA GLN A 87 -7.59 43.37 -3.62
C GLN A 87 -6.87 44.55 -4.24
N TRP A 88 -5.64 44.81 -3.77
CA TRP A 88 -4.80 45.87 -4.34
C TRP A 88 -4.70 45.74 -5.86
N LYS A 89 -4.49 44.52 -6.38
CA LYS A 89 -4.42 44.28 -7.83
C LYS A 89 -5.67 44.68 -8.62
N ASP A 90 -6.85 44.70 -7.99
CA ASP A 90 -8.10 45.10 -8.62
C ASP A 90 -8.31 46.62 -8.58
N ILE A 91 -7.75 47.30 -7.57
CA ILE A 91 -7.99 48.73 -7.30
C ILE A 91 -6.82 49.63 -7.67
N LYS A 92 -5.61 49.07 -7.80
CA LYS A 92 -4.33 49.77 -8.02
C LYS A 92 -4.38 50.74 -9.20
N LYS A 93 -5.01 50.33 -10.30
CA LYS A 93 -5.08 51.13 -11.53
C LYS A 93 -5.66 52.52 -11.27
N ARG A 94 -6.67 52.63 -10.40
CA ARG A 94 -7.33 53.89 -10.06
C ARG A 94 -6.42 54.86 -9.30
N TYR A 95 -5.40 54.37 -8.61
CA TYR A 95 -4.50 55.20 -7.81
C TYR A 95 -3.26 55.62 -8.60
N ILE A 96 -2.72 54.75 -9.46
CA ILE A 96 -1.58 55.15 -10.32
C ILE A 96 -1.99 56.23 -11.32
N GLU A 97 -3.16 56.09 -11.97
CA GLU A 97 -3.63 57.11 -12.92
C GLU A 97 -3.85 58.47 -12.23
N HIS A 98 -4.26 58.48 -10.96
CA HIS A 98 -4.43 59.71 -10.18
C HIS A 98 -3.10 60.35 -9.75
N ASP A 99 -2.05 59.57 -9.53
CA ASP A 99 -0.71 60.09 -9.20
C ASP A 99 0.02 60.65 -10.44
N ASP A 100 -0.32 60.19 -11.65
CA ASP A 100 0.28 60.67 -12.91
C ASP A 100 -0.39 61.98 -13.44
N ASP A 101 -1.61 62.28 -12.98
CA ASP A 101 -2.41 63.46 -13.37
C ASP A 101 -2.23 64.68 -12.42
N GLU A 102 -1.49 64.54 -11.30
CA GLU A 102 -1.06 65.63 -10.38
C GLU A 102 0.37 66.12 -10.66
#